data_AF-A0A8W7PQQ3-F1
#
_entry.id   AF-A0A8W7PQQ3-F1
#
_cell.length_a   1.000
_cell.length_b   1.000
_cell.length_c   1.000
_cell.angle_alpha   90.00
_cell.angle_beta   90.00
_cell.angle_gamma   90.00
#
_symmetry.space_group_name_H-M   'P 1'
#
loop_
_entity.id
_entity.type
_entity.pdbx_description
1 polymer ?
#
loop_
_entity_poly.entity_id
_entity_poly.type
_entity_poly.pdbx_seq_one_letter_code
_entity_poly.pdbx_strand_id
1 'polypeptide(L)'
;MSTATSRVAGFSSFGELLGVNINQTQTAVFFYPAQENFQDDFIQRFPVHYANFKNYFYSREVSRAQCIDRMKSQVIHELQGYKSFASQLMESLPLFRQASAELVTHLVAIQNEISRFSGSVEQGNKTSASVSLRIVELEKDARQIGDVMLMIKKIAEQTNLLALNAAIEAARAGEQGRGFAVVADEVRKLSERTASATSRIFDSLAKVETVKQSLGDAIETAGKASHDNQHAQQSLDAALSSVDETLARLDELMGNISHSRQQQSEAGNSIRQHGFELAHLASTIDEQMRDASPVMRQLAESASVLNQALSWFRLQAA
;
A
#
# COMPACT_ATOMS: atom_id res chain seq x y z
N MET A 1 -38.89 62.16 80.53
CA MET A 1 -38.26 61.00 79.85
C MET A 1 -39.30 60.36 78.96
N SER A 2 -39.17 60.51 77.64
CA SER A 2 -39.90 59.72 76.64
C SER A 2 -38.83 59.11 75.74
N THR A 3 -38.56 57.83 75.92
CA THR A 3 -37.63 57.07 75.08
C THR A 3 -38.33 56.78 73.76
N ALA A 4 -38.00 57.54 72.71
CA ALA A 4 -38.41 57.23 71.35
C ALA A 4 -37.71 55.94 70.90
N THR A 5 -38.41 54.81 71.02
CA THR A 5 -37.98 53.53 70.45
C THR A 5 -37.96 53.65 68.92
N SER A 6 -36.77 53.82 68.34
CA SER A 6 -36.56 53.68 66.89
C SER A 6 -36.85 52.23 66.51
N ARG A 7 -37.86 52.02 65.65
CA ARG A 7 -38.19 50.68 65.14
C ARG A 7 -37.15 50.29 64.10
N VAL A 8 -36.53 49.15 64.32
CA VAL A 8 -35.52 48.59 63.44
C VAL A 8 -36.14 47.40 62.72
N ALA A 9 -36.05 47.37 61.39
CA ALA A 9 -36.34 46.18 60.60
C ALA A 9 -35.02 45.53 60.19
N GLY A 10 -34.99 44.20 60.15
CA GLY A 10 -33.85 43.43 59.66
C GLY A 10 -34.31 42.11 59.10
N PHE A 11 -33.56 41.60 58.13
CA PHE A 11 -33.72 40.24 57.63
C PHE A 11 -32.41 39.48 57.79
N SER A 12 -32.51 38.19 58.05
CA SER A 12 -31.37 37.27 58.10
C SER A 12 -31.35 36.50 56.79
N SER A 13 -30.29 36.60 55.99
CA SER A 13 -30.05 35.58 54.97
C SER A 13 -29.45 34.37 55.68
N PHE A 14 -30.30 33.38 56.00
CA PHE A 14 -29.78 32.03 56.22
C PHE A 14 -29.23 31.52 54.88
N GLY A 15 -28.08 30.86 54.91
CA GLY A 15 -27.30 30.41 53.74
C GLY A 15 -27.99 29.42 52.78
N GLU A 16 -29.32 29.31 52.82
CA GLU A 16 -30.11 28.74 51.74
C GLU A 16 -30.92 29.85 51.08
N LEU A 17 -30.34 30.45 50.04
CA LEU A 17 -31.15 31.17 49.07
C LEU A 17 -31.68 30.14 48.07
N LEU A 18 -32.98 29.87 48.17
CA LEU A 18 -33.75 29.17 47.15
C LEU A 18 -33.39 27.67 46.98
N GLY A 19 -32.76 27.06 47.98
CA GLY A 19 -32.51 25.61 48.03
C GLY A 19 -31.18 25.16 47.40
N VAL A 20 -30.22 26.07 47.27
CA VAL A 20 -28.80 25.75 47.10
C VAL A 20 -28.12 26.01 48.44
N ASN A 21 -27.46 25.01 49.01
CA ASN A 21 -26.65 25.18 50.22
C ASN A 21 -25.41 26.01 49.88
N ILE A 22 -25.42 27.29 50.20
CA ILE A 22 -24.22 28.12 50.21
C ILE A 22 -23.83 28.26 51.67
N ASN A 23 -22.92 27.39 52.12
CA ASN A 23 -22.21 27.41 53.40
C ASN A 23 -22.99 28.05 54.56
N GLN A 24 -23.57 27.22 55.43
CA GLN A 24 -24.34 27.54 56.66
C GLN A 24 -23.67 28.57 57.60
N THR A 25 -23.57 29.81 57.15
CA THR A 25 -22.94 30.91 57.85
C THR A 25 -23.91 32.06 57.69
N GLN A 26 -24.36 32.63 58.80
CA GLN A 26 -25.17 33.84 58.80
C GLN A 26 -24.30 34.96 58.20
N THR A 27 -24.48 35.26 56.91
CA THR A 27 -23.51 36.09 56.18
C THR A 27 -23.60 37.57 56.56
N ALA A 28 -24.78 38.05 56.97
CA ALA A 28 -24.95 39.36 57.60
C ALA A 28 -26.36 39.53 58.19
N VAL A 29 -26.46 40.31 59.26
CA VAL A 29 -27.72 40.88 59.76
C VAL A 29 -27.67 42.38 59.50
N PHE A 30 -28.54 42.86 58.62
CA PHE A 30 -28.63 44.27 58.31
C PHE A 30 -29.79 44.89 59.07
N PHE A 31 -29.53 46.03 59.69
CA PHE A 31 -30.51 46.81 60.43
C PHE A 31 -30.62 48.18 59.77
N TYR A 32 -31.83 48.59 59.41
CA TYR A 32 -32.10 49.91 58.85
C TYR A 32 -33.20 50.60 59.67
N PRO A 33 -33.16 51.94 59.78
CA PRO A 33 -34.27 52.70 60.35
C PRO A 33 -35.51 52.50 59.49
N ALA A 34 -36.54 51.86 60.03
CA ALA A 34 -37.76 51.55 59.32
C ALA A 34 -38.78 52.70 59.46
N GLN A 35 -39.35 53.18 58.36
CA GLN A 35 -40.56 54.00 58.39
C GLN A 35 -41.75 53.16 58.90
N GLU A 36 -42.82 53.78 59.39
CA GLU A 36 -43.97 53.09 60.02
C GLU A 36 -44.58 51.95 59.16
N ASN A 37 -44.41 52.02 57.83
CA ASN A 37 -44.83 51.00 56.87
C ASN A 37 -43.65 50.43 56.06
N PHE A 38 -42.70 49.75 56.72
CA PHE A 38 -41.64 49.03 56.01
C PHE A 38 -42.21 47.88 55.17
N GLN A 39 -42.00 47.94 53.85
CA GLN A 39 -42.37 46.90 52.90
C GLN A 39 -41.14 46.42 52.11
N ASP A 40 -40.93 45.11 52.05
CA ASP A 40 -39.83 44.49 51.33
C ASP A 40 -40.40 43.47 50.33
N ASP A 41 -40.24 43.72 49.03
CA ASP A 41 -40.86 42.88 47.99
C ASP A 41 -40.42 41.41 48.07
N PHE A 42 -39.16 41.15 48.44
CA PHE A 42 -38.61 39.81 48.54
C PHE A 42 -39.23 39.01 49.69
N ILE A 43 -39.37 39.61 50.88
CA ILE A 43 -39.97 38.93 52.04
C ILE A 43 -41.47 38.72 51.80
N GLN A 44 -42.13 39.72 51.25
CA GLN A 44 -43.58 39.66 51.04
C GLN A 44 -43.94 38.66 49.96
N ARG A 45 -43.18 38.59 48.87
CA ARG A 45 -43.40 37.67 47.75
C ARG A 45 -42.50 36.43 47.80
N PHE A 46 -41.89 36.13 48.95
CA PHE A 46 -40.93 35.03 49.09
C PHE A 46 -41.45 33.70 48.52
N PRO A 47 -42.70 33.26 48.77
CA PRO A 47 -43.23 32.02 48.19
C PRO A 47 -43.23 32.02 46.65
N VAL A 48 -43.51 33.16 46.02
CA VAL A 48 -43.51 33.33 44.55
C VAL A 48 -42.08 33.29 44.01
N HIS A 49 -41.15 33.99 44.67
CA HIS A 49 -39.73 33.96 44.29
C HIS A 49 -39.13 32.56 44.44
N TYR A 50 -39.47 31.84 45.51
CA TYR A 50 -39.04 30.46 45.73
C TYR A 50 -39.58 29.51 44.67
N ALA A 51 -40.87 29.59 44.35
CA ALA A 51 -41.48 28.76 43.32
C ALA A 51 -40.90 29.03 41.92
N ASN A 52 -40.69 30.30 41.56
CA ASN A 52 -40.06 30.67 40.30
C ASN A 52 -38.61 30.17 40.20
N PHE A 53 -37.85 30.24 41.29
CA PHE A 53 -36.50 29.68 41.34
C PHE A 53 -36.52 28.15 41.17
N LYS A 54 -37.36 27.44 41.91
CA LYS A 54 -37.48 25.98 41.75
C LYS A 54 -37.84 25.61 40.32
N ASN A 55 -38.81 26.31 39.73
CA ASN A 55 -39.20 26.11 38.32
C ASN A 55 -38.04 26.37 37.34
N TYR A 56 -37.20 27.38 37.59
CA TYR A 56 -35.99 27.63 36.79
C TYR A 56 -35.00 26.46 36.83
N PHE A 57 -34.71 25.91 38.02
CA PHE A 57 -33.79 24.77 38.15
C PHE A 57 -34.36 23.49 37.52
N TYR A 58 -35.67 23.25 37.67
CA TYR A 58 -36.36 22.16 36.97
C TYR A 58 -36.31 22.30 35.45
N SER A 59 -36.59 23.50 34.91
CA SER A 59 -36.51 23.77 33.46
C SER A 59 -35.09 23.57 32.90
N ARG A 60 -34.07 23.92 33.71
CA ARG A 60 -32.67 23.69 33.38
C ARG A 60 -32.33 22.20 33.36
N GLU A 61 -32.87 21.43 34.30
CA GLU A 61 -32.67 19.98 34.35
C GLU A 61 -33.31 19.26 33.16
N VAL A 62 -34.51 19.68 32.74
CA VAL A 62 -35.16 19.21 31.50
C VAL A 62 -34.31 19.55 30.27
N SER A 63 -33.84 20.79 30.16
CA SER A 63 -33.00 21.22 29.04
C SER A 63 -31.69 20.41 28.98
N ARG A 64 -31.12 20.06 30.14
CA ARG A 64 -29.95 19.19 30.23
C ARG A 64 -30.27 17.78 29.74
N ALA A 65 -31.38 17.19 30.16
CA ALA A 65 -31.79 15.85 29.72
C ALA A 65 -32.04 15.78 28.20
N GLN A 66 -32.71 16.79 27.63
CA GLN A 66 -32.93 16.89 26.18
C GLN A 66 -31.62 17.09 25.39
N CYS A 67 -30.64 17.76 25.96
CA CYS A 67 -29.31 17.87 25.36
C CYS A 67 -28.61 16.50 25.34
N ILE A 68 -28.66 15.76 26.45
CA ILE A 68 -28.08 14.41 26.55
C ILE A 68 -28.74 13.46 25.54
N ASP A 69 -30.06 13.47 25.40
CA ASP A 69 -30.74 12.59 24.44
C ASP A 69 -30.41 12.92 22.97
N ARG A 70 -30.22 14.21 22.63
CA ARG A 70 -29.71 14.62 21.32
C ARG A 70 -28.28 14.13 21.07
N MET A 71 -27.37 14.35 22.03
CA MET A 71 -25.98 13.87 21.91
C MET A 71 -25.92 12.35 21.76
N LYS A 72 -26.72 11.62 22.53
CA LYS A 72 -26.88 10.15 22.40
C LYS A 72 -27.34 9.75 21.00
N SER A 73 -28.41 10.35 20.50
CA SER A 73 -28.97 10.01 19.18
C SER A 73 -27.94 10.21 18.08
N GLN A 74 -27.12 11.27 18.19
CA GLN A 74 -26.00 11.50 17.29
C GLN A 74 -24.91 10.42 17.42
N VAL A 75 -24.50 10.07 18.64
CA VAL A 75 -23.50 9.00 18.87
C VAL A 75 -23.97 7.65 18.31
N ILE A 76 -25.23 7.27 18.54
CA ILE A 76 -25.78 6.01 18.00
C ILE A 76 -25.78 6.02 16.47
N HIS A 77 -26.16 7.14 15.86
CA HIS A 77 -26.14 7.29 14.40
C HIS A 77 -24.72 7.16 13.83
N GLU A 78 -23.73 7.84 14.43
CA GLU A 78 -22.32 7.74 14.00
C GLU A 78 -21.80 6.30 14.12
N LEU A 79 -22.15 5.58 15.19
CA LEU A 79 -21.76 4.18 15.37
C LEU A 79 -22.40 3.24 14.33
N GLN A 80 -23.60 3.54 13.84
CA GLN A 80 -24.23 2.76 12.78
C GLN A 80 -23.50 2.93 11.45
N GLY A 81 -23.17 4.17 11.07
CA GLY A 81 -22.37 4.44 9.87
C GLY A 81 -20.99 3.77 9.94
N TYR A 82 -20.36 3.82 11.11
CA TYR A 82 -19.09 3.13 11.37
C TYR A 82 -19.19 1.61 11.19
N LYS A 83 -20.27 0.98 11.70
CA LYS A 83 -20.52 -0.45 11.52
C LYS A 83 -20.63 -0.85 10.04
N SER A 84 -21.34 -0.07 9.22
CA SER A 84 -21.45 -0.35 7.79
C SER A 84 -20.09 -0.29 7.08
N PHE A 85 -19.27 0.72 7.40
CA PHE A 85 -17.93 0.85 6.85
C PHE A 85 -17.02 -0.31 7.28
N ALA A 86 -17.04 -0.69 8.56
CA ALA A 86 -16.27 -1.81 9.07
C ALA A 86 -16.67 -3.15 8.42
N SER A 87 -17.98 -3.38 8.19
CA SER A 87 -18.46 -4.57 7.48
C SER A 87 -17.98 -4.61 6.02
N GLN A 88 -18.00 -3.48 5.30
CA GLN A 88 -17.50 -3.40 3.93
C GLN A 88 -15.99 -3.71 3.87
N LEU A 89 -15.20 -3.16 4.79
CA LEU A 89 -13.78 -3.50 4.91
C LEU A 89 -13.56 -5.00 5.15
N MET A 90 -14.39 -5.63 5.99
CA MET A 90 -14.31 -7.07 6.25
C MET A 90 -14.67 -7.94 5.05
N GLU A 91 -15.60 -7.52 4.21
CA GLU A 91 -15.90 -8.26 2.97
C GLU A 91 -14.74 -8.16 1.97
N SER A 92 -14.01 -7.06 1.98
CA SER A 92 -12.85 -6.86 1.09
C SER A 92 -11.59 -7.60 1.54
N LEU A 93 -11.41 -7.84 2.85
CA LEU A 93 -10.17 -8.41 3.40
C LEU A 93 -9.85 -9.83 2.92
N PRO A 94 -10.82 -10.77 2.83
CA PRO A 94 -10.62 -12.09 2.23
C PRO A 94 -10.22 -12.02 0.76
N LEU A 95 -10.80 -11.08 0.00
CA LEU A 95 -10.45 -10.86 -1.41
C LEU A 95 -9.01 -10.39 -1.54
N PHE A 96 -8.58 -9.45 -0.68
CA PHE A 96 -7.18 -9.01 -0.62
C PHE A 96 -6.22 -10.15 -0.25
N ARG A 97 -6.60 -10.98 0.72
CA ARG A 97 -5.78 -12.12 1.14
C ARG A 97 -5.65 -13.17 0.04
N GLN A 98 -6.73 -13.44 -0.68
CA GLN A 98 -6.72 -14.33 -1.84
C GLN A 98 -5.82 -13.78 -2.95
N ALA A 99 -6.00 -12.51 -3.33
CA ALA A 99 -5.16 -11.86 -4.34
C ALA A 99 -3.67 -11.89 -3.96
N SER A 100 -3.36 -11.67 -2.67
CA SER A 100 -1.98 -11.77 -2.17
C SER A 100 -1.42 -13.18 -2.29
N ALA A 101 -2.21 -14.21 -1.98
CA ALA A 101 -1.80 -15.61 -2.12
C ALA A 101 -1.60 -16.03 -3.60
N GLU A 102 -2.44 -15.52 -4.51
CA GLU A 102 -2.28 -15.70 -5.95
C GLU A 102 -0.97 -15.04 -6.44
N LEU A 103 -0.67 -13.82 -5.98
CA LEU A 103 0.58 -13.13 -6.28
C LEU A 103 1.81 -13.92 -5.82
N VAL A 104 1.81 -14.48 -4.60
CA VAL A 104 2.89 -15.35 -4.12
C VAL A 104 3.08 -16.55 -5.06
N THR A 105 1.98 -17.17 -5.50
CA THR A 105 2.04 -18.31 -6.42
C THR A 105 2.66 -17.92 -7.76
N HIS A 106 2.29 -16.76 -8.30
CA HIS A 106 2.87 -16.23 -9.53
C HIS A 106 4.35 -15.89 -9.40
N LEU A 107 4.78 -15.32 -8.27
CA LEU A 107 6.21 -15.04 -8.03
C LEU A 107 7.04 -16.32 -8.03
N VAL A 108 6.57 -17.37 -7.35
CA VAL A 108 7.25 -18.68 -7.35
C VAL A 108 7.33 -19.25 -8.77
N ALA A 109 6.27 -19.10 -9.57
CA ALA A 109 6.28 -19.54 -10.97
C ALA A 109 7.33 -18.78 -11.80
N ILE A 110 7.37 -17.44 -11.67
CA ILE A 110 8.33 -16.58 -12.35
C ILE A 110 9.77 -16.96 -11.95
N GLN A 111 10.03 -17.15 -10.65
CA GLN A 111 11.37 -17.51 -10.17
C GLN A 111 11.86 -18.87 -10.70
N ASN A 112 10.95 -19.83 -10.84
CA ASN A 112 11.24 -21.11 -11.49
C ASN A 112 11.52 -20.97 -13.00
N GLU A 113 10.85 -20.04 -13.70
CA GLU A 113 11.15 -19.77 -15.11
C GLU A 113 12.51 -19.08 -15.28
N ILE A 114 12.84 -18.11 -14.42
CA ILE A 114 14.15 -17.44 -14.41
C ILE A 114 15.27 -18.45 -14.20
N SER A 115 15.11 -19.36 -13.23
CA SER A 115 16.10 -20.42 -12.96
C SER A 115 16.31 -21.32 -14.18
N ARG A 116 15.23 -21.72 -14.86
CA ARG A 116 15.30 -22.50 -16.10
C ARG A 116 15.95 -21.72 -17.25
N PHE A 117 15.64 -20.43 -17.36
CA PHE A 117 16.24 -19.54 -18.35
C PHE A 117 17.74 -19.39 -18.11
N SER A 118 18.17 -19.20 -16.86
CA SER A 118 19.58 -19.12 -16.46
C SER A 118 20.36 -20.39 -16.84
N GLY A 119 19.80 -21.57 -16.53
CA GLY A 119 20.40 -22.83 -16.97
C GLY A 119 20.51 -22.96 -18.51
N SER A 120 19.53 -22.43 -19.24
CA SER A 120 19.57 -22.43 -20.72
C SER A 120 20.65 -21.50 -21.27
N VAL A 121 20.82 -20.31 -20.67
CA VAL A 121 21.89 -19.36 -21.03
C VAL A 121 23.27 -19.97 -20.76
N GLU A 122 23.44 -20.64 -19.62
CA GLU A 122 24.70 -21.32 -19.29
C GLU A 122 25.02 -22.45 -20.27
N GLN A 123 24.02 -23.25 -20.65
CA GLN A 123 24.18 -24.28 -21.66
C GLN A 123 24.52 -23.70 -23.04
N GLY A 124 23.93 -22.56 -23.39
CA GLY A 124 24.28 -21.78 -24.58
C GLY A 124 25.76 -21.37 -24.57
N ASN A 125 26.26 -20.84 -23.45
CA ASN A 125 27.67 -20.47 -23.29
C ASN A 125 28.61 -21.66 -23.46
N LYS A 126 28.30 -22.81 -22.85
CA LYS A 126 29.08 -24.04 -23.01
C LYS A 126 29.12 -24.49 -24.46
N THR A 127 27.99 -24.37 -25.16
CA THR A 127 27.90 -24.69 -26.59
C THR A 127 28.75 -23.75 -27.43
N SER A 128 28.65 -22.43 -27.21
CA SER A 128 29.47 -21.42 -27.90
C SER A 128 30.97 -21.63 -27.67
N ALA A 129 31.38 -21.96 -26.44
CA ALA A 129 32.77 -22.29 -26.13
C ALA A 129 33.26 -23.54 -26.88
N SER A 130 32.44 -24.59 -26.95
CA SER A 130 32.73 -25.80 -27.74
C SER A 130 32.86 -25.51 -29.23
N VAL A 131 31.97 -24.68 -29.80
CA VAL A 131 32.05 -24.27 -31.20
C VAL A 131 33.33 -23.47 -31.46
N SER A 132 33.71 -22.57 -30.54
CA SER A 132 34.97 -21.81 -30.64
C SER A 132 36.20 -22.73 -30.71
N LEU A 133 36.25 -23.78 -29.88
CA LEU A 133 37.33 -24.77 -29.94
C LEU A 133 37.37 -25.51 -31.28
N ARG A 134 36.20 -25.92 -31.81
CA ARG A 134 36.10 -26.59 -33.12
C ARG A 134 36.52 -25.69 -34.28
N ILE A 135 36.28 -24.39 -34.19
CA ILE A 135 36.74 -23.40 -35.17
C ILE A 135 38.27 -23.34 -35.19
N VAL A 136 38.92 -23.39 -34.02
CA VAL A 136 40.39 -23.41 -33.93
C VAL A 136 40.96 -24.68 -34.57
N GLU A 137 40.33 -25.83 -34.36
CA GLU A 137 40.72 -27.09 -35.02
C GLU A 137 40.52 -27.01 -36.54
N LEU A 138 39.38 -26.50 -37.01
CA LEU A 138 39.10 -26.30 -38.43
C LEU A 138 40.14 -25.39 -39.10
N GLU A 139 40.59 -24.34 -38.43
CA GLU A 139 41.64 -23.45 -38.94
C GLU A 139 42.98 -24.16 -39.09
N LYS A 140 43.31 -25.07 -38.18
CA LYS A 140 44.53 -25.88 -38.26
C LYS A 140 44.46 -26.85 -39.45
N ASP A 141 43.35 -27.56 -39.60
CA ASP A 141 43.15 -28.51 -40.68
C ASP A 141 43.12 -27.82 -42.05
N ALA A 142 42.45 -26.67 -42.14
CA ALA A 142 42.41 -25.85 -43.35
C ALA A 142 43.81 -25.39 -43.78
N ARG A 143 44.65 -24.95 -42.84
CA ARG A 143 46.04 -24.58 -43.12
C ARG A 143 46.86 -25.76 -43.65
N GLN A 144 46.76 -26.92 -43.00
CA GLN A 144 47.46 -28.13 -43.44
C GLN A 144 47.06 -28.54 -44.86
N ILE A 145 45.76 -28.49 -45.18
CA ILE A 145 45.27 -28.75 -46.54
C ILE A 145 45.85 -27.72 -47.53
N GLY A 146 45.86 -26.44 -47.16
CA GLY A 146 46.44 -25.37 -47.98
C GLY A 146 47.91 -25.63 -48.33
N ASP A 147 48.72 -26.06 -47.35
CA ASP A 147 50.14 -26.39 -47.54
C ASP A 147 50.33 -27.59 -48.49
N VAL A 148 49.52 -28.63 -48.34
CA VAL A 148 49.54 -29.81 -49.24
C VAL A 148 49.12 -29.42 -50.66
N MET A 149 48.08 -28.60 -50.80
CA MET A 149 47.63 -28.14 -52.13
C MET A 149 48.67 -27.25 -52.81
N LEU A 150 49.40 -26.42 -52.05
CA LEU A 150 50.53 -25.64 -52.58
C LEU A 150 51.63 -26.55 -53.10
N MET A 151 51.95 -27.63 -52.39
CA MET A 151 52.92 -28.62 -52.83
C MET A 151 52.47 -29.33 -54.11
N ILE A 152 51.21 -29.78 -54.19
CA ILE A 152 50.68 -30.45 -55.39
C ILE A 152 50.68 -29.51 -56.59
N LYS A 153 50.31 -28.23 -56.40
CA LYS A 153 50.35 -27.24 -57.47
C LYS A 153 51.77 -27.08 -58.01
N LYS A 154 52.77 -26.98 -57.13
CA LYS A 154 54.20 -26.92 -57.54
C LYS A 154 54.63 -28.18 -58.29
N ILE A 155 54.22 -29.37 -57.85
CA ILE A 155 54.50 -30.63 -58.55
C ILE A 155 53.85 -30.64 -59.93
N ALA A 156 52.60 -30.19 -60.05
CA ALA A 156 51.89 -30.10 -61.33
C ALA A 156 52.58 -29.11 -62.29
N GLU A 157 53.00 -27.94 -61.81
CA GLU A 157 53.76 -26.96 -62.60
C GLU A 157 55.12 -27.51 -63.07
N GLN A 158 55.85 -28.21 -62.19
CA GLN A 158 57.10 -28.88 -62.54
C GLN A 158 56.88 -30.01 -63.56
N THR A 159 55.84 -30.82 -63.38
CA THR A 159 55.48 -31.91 -64.29
C THR A 159 55.07 -31.36 -65.66
N ASN A 160 54.36 -30.23 -65.69
CA ASN A 160 54.00 -29.53 -66.92
C ASN A 160 55.25 -29.05 -67.68
N LEU A 161 56.24 -28.48 -66.98
CA LEU A 161 57.52 -28.07 -67.57
C LEU A 161 58.32 -29.28 -68.09
N LEU A 162 58.36 -30.37 -67.34
CA LEU A 162 59.02 -31.61 -67.77
C LEU A 162 58.36 -32.20 -69.02
N ALA A 163 57.02 -32.23 -69.06
CA ALA A 163 56.24 -32.70 -70.19
C ALA A 163 56.47 -31.83 -71.44
N LEU A 164 56.55 -30.50 -71.27
CA LEU A 164 56.87 -29.59 -72.36
C LEU A 164 58.26 -29.86 -72.94
N ASN A 165 59.27 -30.02 -72.08
CA ASN A 165 60.63 -30.36 -72.52
C ASN A 165 60.67 -31.71 -73.26
N ALA A 166 59.94 -32.71 -72.78
CA ALA A 166 59.82 -34.00 -73.44
C ALA A 166 59.12 -33.92 -74.80
N ALA A 167 58.08 -33.09 -74.93
CA ALA A 167 57.38 -32.85 -76.20
C ALA A 167 58.30 -32.15 -77.22
N ILE A 168 59.11 -31.18 -76.78
CA ILE A 168 60.11 -30.51 -77.63
C ILE A 168 61.13 -31.53 -78.14
N GLU A 169 61.68 -32.38 -77.27
CA GLU A 169 62.70 -33.35 -77.67
C GLU A 169 62.12 -34.48 -78.54
N ALA A 170 60.87 -34.89 -78.29
CA ALA A 170 60.14 -35.83 -79.15
C ALA A 170 59.90 -35.27 -80.56
N ALA A 171 59.57 -33.98 -80.68
CA ALA A 171 59.48 -33.31 -81.98
C ALA A 171 60.83 -33.24 -82.70
N ARG A 172 61.92 -33.06 -81.93
CA ARG A 172 63.30 -33.02 -82.44
C ARG A 172 63.78 -34.36 -83.00
N ALA A 173 63.30 -35.48 -82.45
CA ALA A 173 63.60 -36.83 -82.92
C ALA A 173 62.83 -37.25 -84.19
N GLY A 174 61.92 -36.41 -84.72
CA GLY A 174 61.18 -36.67 -85.95
C GLY A 174 60.25 -37.89 -85.84
N GLU A 175 60.21 -38.75 -86.87
CA GLU A 175 59.31 -39.92 -86.92
C GLU A 175 59.56 -40.93 -85.78
N GLN A 176 60.80 -41.06 -85.28
CA GLN A 176 61.14 -41.95 -84.17
C GLN A 176 60.56 -41.46 -82.82
N GLY A 177 60.23 -40.17 -82.71
CA GLY A 177 59.71 -39.54 -81.49
C GLY A 177 58.19 -39.50 -81.37
N ARG A 178 57.43 -39.93 -82.39
CA ARG A 178 55.95 -39.78 -82.41
C ARG A 178 55.24 -40.41 -81.21
N GLY A 179 55.67 -41.60 -80.77
CA GLY A 179 55.11 -42.25 -79.59
C GLY A 179 55.37 -41.46 -78.29
N PHE A 180 56.57 -40.92 -78.13
CA PHE A 180 56.94 -40.08 -76.99
C PHE A 180 56.22 -38.73 -77.00
N ALA A 181 55.98 -38.15 -78.17
CA ALA A 181 55.25 -36.89 -78.30
C ALA A 181 53.80 -37.02 -77.78
N VAL A 182 53.12 -38.13 -78.09
CA VAL A 182 51.75 -38.39 -77.59
C VAL A 182 51.73 -38.53 -76.07
N VAL A 183 52.70 -39.27 -75.50
CA VAL A 183 52.80 -39.43 -74.03
C VAL A 183 53.09 -38.10 -73.36
N ALA A 184 54.03 -37.31 -73.89
CA ALA A 184 54.38 -36.00 -73.34
C ALA A 184 53.18 -35.05 -73.33
N ASP A 185 52.39 -35.01 -74.40
CA ASP A 185 51.22 -34.14 -74.48
C ASP A 185 50.08 -34.60 -73.54
N GLU A 186 49.95 -35.91 -73.30
CA GLU A 186 49.00 -36.44 -72.29
C GLU A 186 49.43 -36.12 -70.86
N VAL A 187 50.74 -36.21 -70.55
CA VAL A 187 51.30 -35.79 -69.24
C VAL A 187 51.12 -34.29 -69.03
N ARG A 188 51.28 -33.47 -70.09
CA ARG A 188 51.04 -32.02 -70.04
C ARG A 188 49.57 -31.72 -69.69
N LYS A 189 48.62 -32.32 -70.41
CA LYS A 189 47.18 -32.18 -70.13
C LYS A 189 46.82 -32.64 -68.72
N LEU A 190 47.41 -33.74 -68.23
CA LEU A 190 47.19 -34.23 -66.87
C LEU A 190 47.70 -33.24 -65.81
N SER A 191 48.85 -32.62 -66.08
CA SER A 191 49.44 -31.60 -65.20
C SER A 191 48.57 -30.33 -65.14
N GLU A 192 48.09 -29.84 -66.30
CA GLU A 192 47.15 -28.71 -66.38
C GLU A 192 45.83 -29.00 -65.66
N ARG A 193 45.27 -30.22 -65.83
CA ARG A 193 44.07 -30.66 -65.10
C ARG A 193 44.30 -30.71 -63.59
N THR A 194 45.47 -31.18 -63.16
CA THR A 194 45.86 -31.22 -61.74
C THR A 194 45.96 -29.81 -61.16
N ALA A 195 46.63 -28.89 -61.85
CA ALA A 195 46.73 -27.49 -61.44
C ALA A 195 45.35 -26.80 -61.32
N SER A 196 44.48 -27.02 -62.30
CA SER A 196 43.09 -26.53 -62.27
C SER A 196 42.29 -27.14 -61.12
N ALA A 197 42.46 -28.43 -60.82
CA ALA A 197 41.82 -29.08 -59.67
C ALA A 197 42.30 -28.48 -58.34
N THR A 198 43.62 -28.28 -58.17
CA THR A 198 44.16 -27.62 -56.97
C THR A 198 43.64 -26.19 -56.80
N SER A 199 43.49 -25.42 -57.89
CA SER A 199 42.91 -24.07 -57.82
C SER A 199 41.49 -24.07 -57.28
N ARG A 200 40.64 -25.00 -57.74
CA ARG A 200 39.27 -25.15 -57.24
C ARG A 200 39.20 -25.53 -55.76
N ILE A 201 40.21 -26.24 -55.26
CA ILE A 201 40.33 -26.56 -53.83
C ILE A 201 40.70 -25.31 -53.03
N PHE A 202 41.61 -24.44 -53.53
CA PHE A 202 41.89 -23.15 -52.90
C PHE A 202 40.65 -22.26 -52.81
N ASP A 203 39.82 -22.21 -53.86
CA ASP A 203 38.56 -21.46 -53.82
C ASP A 203 37.61 -21.99 -52.73
N SER A 204 37.57 -23.31 -52.55
CA SER A 204 36.80 -23.95 -51.47
C SER A 204 37.37 -23.60 -50.09
N LEU A 205 38.69 -23.57 -49.95
CA LEU A 205 39.37 -23.21 -48.71
C LEU A 205 39.12 -21.74 -48.32
N ALA A 206 39.09 -20.84 -49.30
CA ALA A 206 38.73 -19.44 -49.09
C ALA A 206 37.29 -19.30 -48.56
N LYS A 207 36.34 -20.09 -49.08
CA LYS A 207 34.96 -20.12 -48.57
C LYS A 207 34.89 -20.62 -47.12
N VAL A 208 35.69 -21.61 -46.75
CA VAL A 208 35.78 -22.10 -45.36
C VAL A 208 36.25 -20.99 -44.43
N GLU A 209 37.24 -20.20 -44.84
CA GLU A 209 37.72 -19.07 -44.05
C GLU A 209 36.64 -17.99 -43.84
N THR A 210 35.85 -17.66 -44.88
CA THR A 210 34.71 -16.75 -44.74
C THR A 210 33.67 -17.28 -43.73
N VAL A 211 33.34 -18.56 -43.81
CA VAL A 211 32.38 -19.21 -42.88
C VAL A 211 32.91 -19.20 -41.45
N LYS A 212 34.21 -19.45 -41.27
CA LYS A 212 34.89 -19.38 -39.97
C LYS A 212 34.77 -17.99 -39.35
N GLN A 213 35.04 -16.95 -40.13
CA GLN A 213 34.96 -15.57 -39.65
C GLN A 213 33.54 -15.20 -39.24
N SER A 214 32.54 -15.57 -40.05
CA SER A 214 31.13 -15.37 -39.71
C SER A 214 30.71 -16.11 -38.44
N LEU A 215 31.21 -17.32 -38.22
CA LEU A 215 30.98 -18.07 -36.99
C LEU A 215 31.61 -17.39 -35.77
N GLY A 216 32.80 -16.82 -35.92
CA GLY A 216 33.47 -16.04 -34.88
C GLY A 216 32.62 -14.85 -34.42
N ASP A 217 32.11 -14.06 -35.36
CA ASP A 217 31.24 -12.92 -35.08
C ASP A 217 29.93 -13.34 -34.38
N ALA A 218 29.37 -14.48 -34.79
CA ALA A 218 28.17 -15.05 -34.16
C ALA A 218 28.43 -15.48 -32.71
N ILE A 219 29.59 -16.06 -32.42
CA ILE A 219 29.99 -16.45 -31.05
C ILE A 219 30.19 -15.21 -30.18
N GLU A 220 30.85 -14.17 -30.69
CA GLU A 220 31.04 -12.91 -29.95
C GLU A 220 29.68 -12.27 -29.61
N THR A 221 28.77 -12.22 -30.58
CA THR A 221 27.42 -11.70 -30.41
C THR A 221 26.64 -12.51 -29.36
N ALA A 222 26.72 -13.85 -29.42
CA ALA A 222 26.12 -14.72 -28.42
C ALA A 222 26.71 -14.50 -27.02
N GLY A 223 28.03 -14.25 -26.92
CA GLY A 223 28.70 -13.91 -25.67
C GLY A 223 28.19 -12.62 -25.04
N LYS A 224 28.02 -11.56 -25.85
CA LYS A 224 27.44 -10.27 -25.38
C LYS A 224 26.00 -10.44 -24.90
N ALA A 225 25.16 -11.09 -25.71
CA ALA A 225 23.76 -11.35 -25.34
C ALA A 225 23.64 -12.17 -24.05
N SER A 226 24.55 -13.11 -23.84
CA SER A 226 24.62 -13.90 -22.61
C SER A 226 24.98 -13.05 -21.38
N HIS A 227 25.94 -12.14 -21.52
CA HIS A 227 26.30 -11.21 -20.46
C HIS A 227 25.15 -10.26 -20.09
N ASP A 228 24.48 -9.70 -21.09
CA ASP A 228 23.31 -8.83 -20.88
C ASP A 228 22.18 -9.59 -20.18
N ASN A 229 21.95 -10.85 -20.57
CA ASN A 229 20.96 -11.72 -19.91
C ASN A 229 21.31 -11.99 -18.44
N GLN A 230 22.59 -12.12 -18.08
CA GLN A 230 23.00 -12.29 -16.68
C GLN A 230 22.69 -11.04 -15.85
N HIS A 231 22.94 -9.84 -16.37
CA HIS A 231 22.58 -8.59 -15.70
C HIS A 231 21.06 -8.45 -15.54
N ALA A 232 20.30 -8.78 -16.60
CA ALA A 232 18.84 -8.76 -16.54
C ALA A 232 18.29 -9.74 -15.48
N GLN A 233 18.89 -10.93 -15.35
CA GLN A 233 18.54 -11.90 -14.31
C GLN A 233 18.78 -11.34 -12.91
N GLN A 234 19.94 -10.74 -12.64
CA GLN A 234 20.24 -10.14 -11.34
C GLN A 234 19.25 -9.03 -10.97
N SER A 235 18.90 -8.16 -11.94
CA SER A 235 17.91 -7.11 -11.71
C SER A 235 16.52 -7.69 -11.42
N LEU A 236 16.17 -8.80 -12.06
CA LEU A 236 14.88 -9.45 -11.88
C LEU A 236 14.79 -10.16 -10.52
N ASP A 237 15.86 -10.82 -10.07
CA ASP A 237 15.93 -11.42 -8.73
C ASP A 237 15.80 -10.36 -7.62
N ALA A 238 16.42 -9.20 -7.79
CA ALA A 238 16.28 -8.07 -6.87
C ALA A 238 14.84 -7.52 -6.86
N ALA A 239 14.20 -7.40 -8.02
CA ALA A 239 12.81 -6.97 -8.12
C ALA A 239 11.86 -7.97 -7.44
N LEU A 240 12.03 -9.28 -7.68
CA LEU A 240 11.23 -10.32 -7.03
C LEU A 240 11.37 -10.29 -5.51
N SER A 241 12.60 -10.13 -4.99
CA SER A 241 12.85 -10.00 -3.55
C SER A 241 12.10 -8.80 -2.95
N SER A 242 12.07 -7.66 -3.66
CA SER A 242 11.31 -6.48 -3.22
C SER A 242 9.78 -6.73 -3.22
N VAL A 243 9.27 -7.53 -4.15
CA VAL A 243 7.84 -7.89 -4.15
C VAL A 243 7.51 -8.81 -2.98
N ASP A 244 8.37 -9.80 -2.68
CA ASP A 244 8.20 -10.68 -1.52
C ASP A 244 8.16 -9.88 -0.20
N GLU A 245 9.06 -8.91 -0.02
CA GLU A 245 9.02 -8.02 1.14
C GLU A 245 7.71 -7.21 1.23
N THR A 246 7.21 -6.75 0.08
CA THR A 246 5.95 -5.99 0.01
C THR A 246 4.76 -6.88 0.37
N LEU A 247 4.74 -8.12 -0.09
CA LEU A 247 3.69 -9.09 0.25
C LEU A 247 3.72 -9.47 1.73
N ALA A 248 4.91 -9.63 2.32
CA ALA A 248 5.05 -9.86 3.76
C ALA A 248 4.47 -8.70 4.59
N ARG A 249 4.75 -7.45 4.20
CA ARG A 249 4.16 -6.26 4.83
C ARG A 249 2.65 -6.19 4.65
N LEU A 250 2.12 -6.60 3.50
CA LEU A 250 0.68 -6.66 3.27
C LEU A 250 0.01 -7.67 4.18
N ASP A 251 0.61 -8.84 4.40
CA ASP A 251 0.07 -9.85 5.33
C ASP A 251 0.06 -9.32 6.77
N GLU A 252 1.12 -8.64 7.21
CA GLU A 252 1.17 -7.97 8.51
C GLU A 252 0.06 -6.91 8.66
N LEU A 253 -0.12 -6.05 7.65
CA LEU A 253 -1.18 -5.04 7.64
C LEU A 253 -2.57 -5.67 7.71
N MET A 254 -2.83 -6.75 6.98
CA MET A 254 -4.09 -7.49 7.07
C MET A 254 -4.32 -8.08 8.46
N GLY A 255 -3.27 -8.58 9.12
CA GLY A 255 -3.29 -9.02 10.52
C GLY A 255 -3.68 -7.89 11.48
N ASN A 256 -3.03 -6.72 11.33
CA ASN A 256 -3.30 -5.54 12.15
C ASN A 256 -4.73 -5.01 11.96
N ILE A 257 -5.24 -4.98 10.73
CA ILE A 257 -6.63 -4.60 10.43
C ILE A 257 -7.60 -5.57 11.12
N SER A 258 -7.33 -6.87 11.04
CA SER A 258 -8.15 -7.90 11.70
C SER A 258 -8.19 -7.70 13.23
N HIS A 259 -7.05 -7.42 13.84
CA HIS A 259 -6.95 -7.17 15.28
C HIS A 259 -7.67 -5.88 15.70
N SER A 260 -7.41 -4.77 15.00
CA SER A 260 -8.06 -3.48 15.24
C SER A 260 -9.58 -3.58 15.14
N ARG A 261 -10.08 -4.35 14.17
CA ARG A 261 -11.51 -4.64 14.02
C ARG A 261 -12.10 -5.39 15.21
N GLN A 262 -11.38 -6.36 15.78
CA GLN A 262 -11.85 -7.09 16.97
C GLN A 262 -12.05 -6.12 18.14
N GLN A 263 -11.05 -5.26 18.40
CA GLN A 263 -11.12 -4.24 19.45
C GLN A 263 -12.26 -3.23 19.20
N GLN A 264 -12.45 -2.80 17.95
CA GLN A 264 -13.53 -1.89 17.57
C GLN A 264 -14.91 -2.51 17.77
N SER A 265 -15.07 -3.81 17.48
CA SER A 265 -16.33 -4.52 17.71
C SER A 265 -16.68 -4.57 19.19
N GLU A 266 -15.69 -4.82 20.06
CA GLU A 266 -15.84 -4.81 21.51
C GLU A 266 -16.21 -3.42 22.04
N ALA A 267 -15.49 -2.39 21.59
CA ALA A 267 -15.81 -0.99 21.93
C ALA A 267 -17.23 -0.60 21.49
N GLY A 268 -17.63 -0.97 20.26
CA GLY A 268 -18.97 -0.72 19.74
C GLY A 268 -20.08 -1.43 20.53
N ASN A 269 -19.82 -2.63 21.06
CA ASN A 269 -20.73 -3.30 22.00
C ASN A 269 -20.87 -2.52 23.31
N SER A 270 -19.75 -2.07 23.89
CA SER A 270 -19.75 -1.29 25.13
C SER A 270 -20.50 0.02 24.99
N ILE A 271 -20.31 0.76 23.88
CA ILE A 271 -21.02 2.03 23.67
C ILE A 271 -22.52 1.80 23.50
N ARG A 272 -22.94 0.71 22.83
CA ARG A 272 -24.36 0.35 22.75
C ARG A 272 -24.94 0.07 24.13
N GLN A 273 -24.24 -0.66 24.97
CA GLN A 273 -24.69 -0.95 26.33
C GLN A 273 -24.86 0.34 27.15
N HIS A 274 -23.85 1.20 27.18
CA HIS A 274 -23.95 2.50 27.86
C HIS A 274 -25.04 3.39 27.27
N GLY A 275 -25.29 3.29 25.96
CA GLY A 275 -26.40 3.96 25.30
C GLY A 275 -27.77 3.53 25.83
N PHE A 276 -27.97 2.24 26.13
CA PHE A 276 -29.20 1.74 26.74
C PHE A 276 -29.34 2.20 28.20
N GLU A 277 -28.27 2.15 28.99
CA GLU A 277 -28.25 2.63 30.38
C GLU A 277 -28.62 4.12 30.46
N LEU A 278 -28.04 4.95 29.58
CA LEU A 278 -28.37 6.36 29.46
C LEU A 278 -29.82 6.60 29.02
N ALA A 279 -30.35 5.79 28.10
CA ALA A 279 -31.74 5.90 27.65
C ALA A 279 -32.72 5.63 28.81
N HIS A 280 -32.43 4.62 29.62
CA HIS A 280 -33.22 4.33 30.82
C HIS A 280 -33.17 5.51 31.80
N LEU A 281 -31.97 6.02 32.12
CA LEU A 281 -31.81 7.15 33.02
C LEU A 281 -32.53 8.41 32.53
N ALA A 282 -32.42 8.73 31.24
CA ALA A 282 -33.11 9.88 30.64
C ALA A 282 -34.63 9.74 30.72
N SER A 283 -35.17 8.54 30.47
CA SER A 283 -36.61 8.27 30.62
C SER A 283 -37.08 8.46 32.05
N THR A 284 -36.32 7.96 33.03
CA THR A 284 -36.64 8.15 34.46
C THR A 284 -36.64 9.63 34.84
N ILE A 285 -35.68 10.41 34.32
CA ILE A 285 -35.65 11.86 34.55
C ILE A 285 -36.85 12.54 33.91
N ASP A 286 -37.21 12.22 32.65
CA ASP A 286 -38.38 12.82 31.99
C ASP A 286 -39.67 12.51 32.77
N GLU A 287 -39.83 11.28 33.25
CA GLU A 287 -40.98 10.85 34.06
C GLU A 287 -41.06 11.62 35.39
N GLN A 288 -39.96 11.65 36.16
CA GLN A 288 -39.90 12.43 37.41
C GLN A 288 -40.20 13.93 37.18
N MET A 289 -39.77 14.48 36.04
CA MET A 289 -40.00 15.88 35.70
C MET A 289 -41.44 16.16 35.27
N ARG A 290 -42.09 15.23 34.57
CA ARG A 290 -43.53 15.31 34.25
C ARG A 290 -44.37 15.34 35.52
N ASP A 291 -43.97 14.57 36.53
CA ASP A 291 -44.66 14.53 37.83
C ASP A 291 -44.39 15.78 38.67
N ALA A 292 -43.16 16.31 38.65
CA ALA A 292 -42.79 17.50 39.44
C ALA A 292 -43.36 18.80 38.87
N SER A 293 -43.48 18.94 37.54
CA SER A 293 -43.94 20.16 36.87
C SER A 293 -45.33 20.66 37.33
N PRO A 294 -46.40 19.85 37.37
CA PRO A 294 -47.71 20.31 37.82
C PRO A 294 -47.71 20.72 39.29
N VAL A 295 -46.99 19.98 40.14
CA VAL A 295 -46.84 20.29 41.57
C VAL A 295 -46.16 21.65 41.75
N MET A 296 -45.12 21.95 40.97
CA MET A 296 -44.44 23.24 41.03
C MET A 296 -45.30 24.40 40.53
N ARG A 297 -46.09 24.19 39.47
CA ARG A 297 -47.06 25.21 39.01
C ARG A 297 -48.12 25.47 40.06
N GLN A 298 -48.69 24.43 40.64
CA GLN A 298 -49.68 24.55 41.70
C GLN A 298 -49.10 25.22 42.94
N LEU A 299 -47.85 24.93 43.30
CA LEU A 299 -47.15 25.60 44.39
C LEU A 299 -46.95 27.09 44.11
N ALA A 300 -46.54 27.46 42.89
CA ALA A 300 -46.38 28.86 42.47
C ALA A 300 -47.72 29.62 42.50
N GLU A 301 -48.78 28.99 42.03
CA GLU A 301 -50.13 29.55 42.03
C GLU A 301 -50.67 29.72 43.46
N SER A 302 -50.54 28.68 44.29
CA SER A 302 -50.94 28.73 45.71
C SER A 302 -50.15 29.78 46.49
N ALA A 303 -48.84 29.88 46.23
CA ALA A 303 -47.96 30.91 46.78
C ALA A 303 -48.42 32.33 46.38
N SER A 304 -48.83 32.52 45.13
CA SER A 304 -49.36 33.79 44.63
C SER A 304 -50.69 34.15 45.30
N VAL A 305 -51.62 33.19 45.36
CA VAL A 305 -52.94 33.37 46.00
C VAL A 305 -52.79 33.67 47.49
N LEU A 306 -51.94 32.93 48.21
CA LEU A 306 -51.67 33.16 49.62
C LEU A 306 -51.08 34.56 49.84
N ASN A 307 -50.12 34.98 49.00
CA ASN A 307 -49.55 36.30 49.08
C ASN A 307 -50.60 37.41 48.83
N GLN A 308 -51.50 37.20 47.87
CA GLN A 308 -52.61 38.12 47.61
C GLN A 308 -53.58 38.19 48.79
N ALA A 309 -53.94 37.05 49.40
CA ALA A 309 -54.81 37.01 50.58
C ALA A 309 -54.17 37.68 51.81
N LEU A 310 -52.88 37.46 52.03
CA LEU A 310 -52.13 38.11 53.11
C LEU A 310 -51.94 39.61 52.88
N SER A 311 -51.91 40.07 51.63
CA SER A 311 -51.87 41.50 51.31
C SER A 311 -53.13 42.25 51.79
N TRP A 312 -54.28 41.55 51.85
CA TRP A 312 -55.53 42.11 52.37
C TRP A 312 -55.60 42.13 53.90
N PHE A 313 -54.95 41.17 54.58
CA PHE A 313 -54.80 41.14 56.04
C PHE A 313 -53.83 42.20 56.59
N ARG A 314 -53.06 42.88 55.74
CA ARG A 314 -52.30 44.08 56.13
C ARG A 314 -53.25 45.26 56.30
N LEU A 315 -53.98 45.24 57.40
CA LEU A 315 -54.66 46.41 57.95
C LEU A 315 -53.66 47.55 58.13
N GLN A 316 -54.08 48.75 57.72
CA GLN A 316 -53.38 50.01 57.91
C GLN A 316 -52.76 50.05 59.32
N ALA A 317 -51.44 50.14 59.39
CA ALA A 317 -50.81 50.65 60.60
C ALA A 317 -51.35 52.07 60.81
N ALA A 318 -52.03 52.27 61.94
CA ALA A 318 -52.34 53.59 62.46
C ALA A 318 -51.05 54.33 62.84
#